data_AF-A0A820LWX9-F1
#
_entry.id   AF-A0A820LWX9-F1
#
_cell.length_a   1.000
_cell.length_b   1.000
_cell.length_c   1.000
_cell.angle_alpha   90.00
_cell.angle_beta   90.00
_cell.angle_gamma   90.00
#
_symmetry.space_group_name_H-M   'P 1'
#
loop_
_entity.id
_entity.type
_entity.pdbx_description
1 polymer ?
#
loop_
_entity_poly.entity_id
_entity_poly.type
_entity_poly.pdbx_seq_one_letter_code
_entity_poly.pdbx_strand_id
1 'polypeptide(L)'
;EAIKKSRGLMSKEFQRIKERNDVKKQLMDFIDNSLPRATGYYERLVELRSTCINSDFFQTHELISSSLLFVHDGNKASLWMIDFGKTRLLPKDISITHRKPWVRGSHEDGYLLGLDNLITLFHEIIHEAIFS
;
A
#
# COMPACT_ATOMS: atom_id res chain seq x y z
N GLU A 1 -6.51 2.00 -10.43
CA GLU A 1 -5.63 2.91 -9.67
C GLU A 1 -5.60 4.27 -10.37
N ALA A 2 -5.58 5.38 -9.61
CA ALA A 2 -5.53 6.74 -10.14
C ALA A 2 -4.83 7.67 -9.13
N ILE A 3 -4.06 8.63 -9.63
CA ILE A 3 -3.48 9.72 -8.81
C ILE A 3 -4.17 11.02 -9.20
N LYS A 4 -4.64 11.76 -8.19
CA LYS A 4 -5.15 13.12 -8.32
C LYS A 4 -4.22 14.08 -7.60
N LYS A 5 -3.56 14.98 -8.34
CA LYS A 5 -2.79 16.07 -7.73
C LYS A 5 -3.67 17.30 -7.52
N SER A 6 -3.31 18.16 -6.55
CA SER A 6 -4.00 19.43 -6.25
C SER A 6 -4.07 20.37 -7.46
N ARG A 7 -3.15 20.23 -8.43
CA ARG A 7 -3.14 20.99 -9.70
C ARG A 7 -4.12 20.48 -10.77
N GLY A 8 -5.02 19.55 -10.45
CA GLY A 8 -6.04 19.05 -11.38
C GLY A 8 -5.54 18.05 -12.43
N LEU A 9 -4.25 17.70 -12.42
CA LEU A 9 -3.69 16.65 -13.26
C LEU A 9 -4.08 15.29 -12.70
N MET A 10 -4.90 14.58 -13.48
CA MET A 10 -5.29 13.19 -13.25
C MET A 10 -4.41 12.31 -14.13
N SER A 11 -3.59 11.45 -13.54
CA SER A 11 -2.91 10.39 -14.30
C SER A 11 -3.66 9.07 -14.13
N LYS A 12 -3.83 8.33 -15.22
CA LYS A 12 -4.45 6.98 -15.25
C LYS A 12 -3.52 5.93 -15.88
N GLU A 13 -2.28 6.27 -16.20
CA GLU A 13 -1.35 5.40 -16.93
C GLU A 13 -0.54 4.45 -16.03
N PHE A 14 -1.17 3.89 -14.99
CA PHE A 14 -0.52 2.91 -14.11
C PHE A 14 -0.46 1.49 -14.71
N GLN A 15 -1.24 1.24 -15.78
CA GLN A 15 -1.35 -0.07 -16.43
C GLN A 15 -0.03 -0.61 -17.03
N ARG A 16 1.00 0.25 -17.16
CA ARG A 16 2.32 -0.10 -17.74
C ARG A 16 3.46 -0.11 -16.73
N ILE A 17 3.20 0.24 -15.47
CA ILE A 17 4.21 0.25 -14.42
C ILE A 17 4.41 -1.19 -13.96
N LYS A 18 5.59 -1.72 -14.24
CA LYS A 18 5.95 -3.11 -13.91
C LYS A 18 7.16 -3.20 -13.01
N GLU A 19 8.08 -2.24 -13.12
CA GLU A 19 9.35 -2.27 -12.40
C GLU A 19 9.25 -1.50 -11.08
N ARG A 20 9.94 -2.03 -10.06
CA ARG A 20 10.01 -1.44 -8.71
C ARG A 20 10.47 0.03 -8.76
N ASN A 21 11.44 0.34 -9.62
CA ASN A 21 11.97 1.70 -9.75
C ASN A 21 10.95 2.68 -10.35
N ASP A 22 10.09 2.21 -11.27
CA ASP A 22 9.02 3.04 -11.81
C ASP A 22 7.98 3.37 -10.74
N VAL A 23 7.63 2.39 -9.90
CA VAL A 23 6.74 2.59 -8.74
C VAL A 23 7.36 3.63 -7.80
N LYS A 24 8.64 3.48 -7.44
CA LYS A 24 9.36 4.44 -6.58
C LYS A 24 9.30 5.86 -7.15
N LYS A 25 9.56 6.00 -8.45
CA LYS A 25 9.52 7.30 -9.14
C LYS A 25 8.13 7.93 -9.09
N GLN A 26 7.07 7.16 -9.28
CA GLN A 26 5.70 7.66 -9.15
C GLN A 26 5.36 8.05 -7.71
N LEU A 27 5.81 7.29 -6.71
CA LEU A 27 5.62 7.64 -5.30
C LEU A 27 6.34 8.96 -4.97
N MET A 28 7.59 9.13 -5.42
CA MET A 28 8.34 10.38 -5.25
C MET A 28 7.65 11.56 -5.92
N ASP A 29 7.16 11.38 -7.15
CA ASP A 29 6.39 12.41 -7.86
C ASP A 29 5.06 12.74 -7.16
N PHE A 30 4.36 11.74 -6.63
CA PHE A 30 3.10 11.90 -5.91
C PHE A 30 3.26 12.72 -4.63
N ILE A 31 4.36 12.51 -3.90
CA ILE A 31 4.66 13.27 -2.67
C ILE A 31 5.37 14.60 -2.95
N ASP A 32 5.57 14.96 -4.22
CA ASP A 32 6.36 16.13 -4.65
C ASP A 32 7.78 16.16 -4.04
N ASN A 33 8.43 15.00 -3.90
CA ASN A 33 9.73 14.80 -3.22
C ASN A 33 9.80 15.35 -1.79
N SER A 34 8.65 15.52 -1.11
CA SER A 34 8.59 16.06 0.24
C SER A 34 8.95 15.00 1.29
N LEU A 35 10.07 15.20 1.98
CA LEU A 35 10.51 14.34 3.09
C LEU A 35 9.45 14.23 4.21
N PRO A 36 8.82 15.31 4.70
CA PRO A 36 7.74 15.20 5.69
C PRO A 36 6.58 14.30 5.24
N ARG A 37 6.19 14.35 3.96
CA ARG A 37 5.13 13.47 3.42
C ARG A 37 5.60 12.03 3.32
N ALA A 38 6.85 11.80 2.89
CA ALA A 38 7.43 10.46 2.83
C ALA A 38 7.40 9.80 4.22
N THR A 39 7.86 10.52 5.24
CA THR A 39 7.85 10.07 6.64
C THR A 39 6.43 9.79 7.13
N GLY A 40 5.49 10.71 6.90
CA GLY A 40 4.10 10.50 7.33
C GLY A 40 3.45 9.28 6.67
N TYR A 41 3.70 9.01 5.38
CA TYR A 41 3.22 7.79 4.75
C TYR A 41 3.89 6.53 5.29
N TYR A 42 5.20 6.57 5.51
CA TYR A 42 5.93 5.45 6.10
C TYR A 42 5.35 5.07 7.47
N GLU A 43 5.17 6.04 8.37
CA GLU A 43 4.59 5.83 9.69
C GLU A 43 3.18 5.22 9.61
N ARG A 44 2.30 5.80 8.77
CA ARG A 44 0.94 5.28 8.58
C ARG A 44 0.90 3.88 7.99
N LEU A 45 1.81 3.52 7.10
CA LEU A 45 1.93 2.17 6.55
C LEU A 45 2.39 1.16 7.61
N VAL A 46 3.36 1.54 8.46
CA VAL A 46 3.83 0.70 9.57
C VAL A 46 2.72 0.48 10.60
N GLU A 47 1.98 1.53 10.97
CA GLU A 47 0.82 1.45 11.85
C GLU A 47 -0.28 0.56 11.25
N LEU A 48 -0.59 0.73 9.97
CA LEU A 48 -1.58 -0.09 9.28
C LEU A 48 -1.16 -1.56 9.30
N ARG A 49 0.10 -1.87 8.99
CA ARG A 49 0.61 -3.25 9.03
C ARG A 49 0.42 -3.88 10.40
N SER A 50 0.79 -3.17 11.46
CA SER A 50 0.61 -3.63 12.83
C SER A 50 -0.87 -3.85 13.16
N THR A 51 -1.76 -2.97 12.68
CA THR A 51 -3.21 -3.11 12.86
C THR A 51 -3.75 -4.34 12.13
N CYS A 52 -3.34 -4.57 10.88
CA CYS A 52 -3.76 -5.74 10.10
C CYS A 52 -3.30 -7.04 10.76
N ILE A 53 -2.06 -7.12 11.23
CA ILE A 53 -1.52 -8.34 11.88
C ILE A 53 -2.31 -8.70 13.14
N ASN A 54 -2.78 -7.69 13.90
CA ASN A 54 -3.52 -7.91 15.15
C ASN A 54 -5.05 -7.94 14.96
N SER A 55 -5.55 -7.89 13.73
CA SER A 55 -6.98 -7.81 13.44
C SER A 55 -7.57 -9.20 13.15
N ASP A 56 -8.54 -9.62 13.96
CA ASP A 56 -9.30 -10.84 13.72
C ASP A 56 -9.98 -10.83 12.34
N PHE A 57 -10.51 -9.67 11.93
CA PHE A 57 -11.09 -9.51 10.60
C PHE A 57 -10.06 -9.83 9.52
N PHE A 58 -8.87 -9.25 9.62
CA PHE A 58 -7.85 -9.44 8.60
C PHE A 58 -7.38 -10.90 8.54
N GLN A 59 -7.12 -11.53 9.69
CA GLN A 59 -6.67 -12.92 9.76
C GLN A 59 -7.70 -13.95 9.25
N THR A 60 -8.98 -13.58 9.22
CA THR A 60 -10.08 -14.48 8.84
C THR A 60 -10.66 -14.20 7.45
N HIS A 61 -10.13 -13.23 6.71
CA HIS A 61 -10.66 -12.84 5.39
C HIS A 61 -9.58 -12.87 4.32
N GLU A 62 -9.93 -13.25 3.09
CA GLU A 62 -9.14 -12.96 1.90
C GLU A 62 -9.53 -11.57 1.36
N LEU A 63 -8.56 -10.66 1.22
CA LEU A 63 -8.77 -9.28 0.77
C LEU A 63 -8.50 -9.15 -0.73
N ILE A 64 -9.47 -9.55 -1.54
CA ILE A 64 -9.37 -9.45 -3.00
C ILE A 64 -9.86 -8.09 -3.49
N SER A 65 -9.06 -7.45 -4.35
CA SER A 65 -9.43 -6.21 -5.06
C SER A 65 -9.64 -4.97 -4.16
N SER A 66 -9.28 -5.03 -2.88
CA SER A 66 -9.20 -3.86 -2.01
C SER A 66 -8.03 -2.96 -2.40
N SER A 67 -8.13 -1.67 -2.11
CA SER A 67 -7.09 -0.68 -2.42
C SER A 67 -6.65 0.10 -1.19
N LEU A 68 -5.47 0.71 -1.28
CA LEU A 68 -5.03 1.74 -0.35
C LEU A 68 -5.23 3.11 -0.98
N LEU A 69 -5.94 3.99 -0.26
CA LEU A 69 -6.13 5.38 -0.64
C LEU A 69 -5.11 6.25 0.08
N PHE A 70 -4.20 6.84 -0.69
CA PHE A 70 -3.21 7.80 -0.22
C PHE A 70 -3.76 9.22 -0.42
N VAL A 71 -3.80 10.03 0.64
CA VAL A 71 -4.19 11.44 0.57
C VAL A 71 -3.22 12.27 1.38
N HIS A 72 -2.80 13.42 0.86
CA HIS A 72 -2.04 14.39 1.63
C HIS A 72 -2.54 15.81 1.38
N ASP A 73 -2.42 16.64 2.42
CA ASP A 73 -2.66 18.08 2.37
C ASP A 73 -1.55 18.80 3.12
N GLY A 74 -0.86 19.73 2.45
CA GLY A 74 0.39 20.29 2.96
C GLY A 74 1.39 19.18 3.28
N ASN A 75 1.85 19.10 4.54
CA ASN A 75 2.75 18.04 5.03
C ASN A 75 2.02 16.88 5.71
N LYS A 76 0.68 16.93 5.82
CA LYS A 76 -0.10 15.88 6.49
C LYS A 76 -0.37 14.76 5.50
N ALA A 77 0.11 13.56 5.81
CA ALA A 77 -0.13 12.36 5.02
C ALA A 77 -1.16 11.45 5.72
N SER A 78 -2.05 10.84 4.97
CA SER A 78 -3.06 9.92 5.49
C SER A 78 -3.35 8.79 4.52
N LEU A 79 -3.68 7.63 5.08
CA LEU A 79 -3.82 6.38 4.37
C LEU A 79 -4.99 5.58 4.95
N TRP A 80 -5.82 5.04 4.05
CA TRP A 80 -6.97 4.20 4.40
C TRP A 80 -7.08 2.99 3.47
N MET A 81 -7.59 1.88 4.00
CA MET A 81 -8.05 0.76 3.21
C MET A 81 -9.45 1.04 2.68
N ILE A 82 -9.69 0.75 1.40
CA ILE A 82 -10.98 0.94 0.73
C ILE A 82 -11.34 -0.29 -0.13
N ASP A 83 -12.57 -0.29 -0.66
CA ASP A 83 -13.09 -1.28 -1.63
C ASP A 83 -13.12 -2.73 -1.15
N PHE A 84 -13.78 -2.99 -0.02
CA PHE A 84 -13.98 -4.33 0.54
C PHE A 84 -15.10 -5.16 -0.12
N GLY A 85 -15.66 -4.70 -1.23
CA GLY A 85 -16.82 -5.34 -1.88
C GLY A 85 -16.58 -6.77 -2.39
N LYS A 86 -15.31 -7.20 -2.48
CA LYS A 86 -14.91 -8.57 -2.84
C LYS A 86 -14.12 -9.27 -1.74
N THR A 87 -14.04 -8.68 -0.55
CA THR A 87 -13.44 -9.33 0.63
C THR A 87 -14.34 -10.47 1.08
N ARG A 88 -13.76 -11.63 1.38
CA ARG A 88 -14.52 -12.85 1.70
C ARG A 88 -13.97 -13.50 2.95
N LEU A 89 -14.85 -14.07 3.76
CA LEU A 89 -14.45 -14.89 4.89
C LEU A 89 -13.77 -16.16 4.38
N LEU A 90 -12.67 -16.54 5.03
CA LEU A 90 -11.95 -17.78 4.75
C LEU A 90 -12.80 -19.00 5.17
N PRO A 91 -12.62 -20.15 4.49
CA PRO A 91 -13.15 -21.42 4.97
C PRO A 91 -12.61 -21.76 6.38
N LYS A 92 -13.40 -22.47 7.20
CA LYS A 92 -13.13 -22.69 8.63
C LYS A 92 -11.74 -23.26 8.96
N ASP A 93 -11.17 -24.07 8.08
CA ASP A 93 -9.90 -24.76 8.31
C ASP A 93 -8.73 -24.14 7.52
N ILE A 94 -8.93 -22.93 6.97
CA ILE A 94 -7.93 -22.22 6.19
C ILE A 94 -7.47 -20.98 6.94
N SER A 95 -6.14 -20.86 7.06
CA SER A 95 -5.47 -19.63 7.49
C SER A 95 -4.44 -19.24 6.44
N ILE A 96 -4.29 -17.94 6.24
CA ILE A 96 -3.35 -17.38 5.26
C ILE A 96 -2.39 -16.41 5.94
N THR A 97 -1.27 -16.14 5.30
CA THR A 97 -0.23 -15.24 5.81
C THR A 97 -0.35 -13.83 5.24
N HIS A 98 -1.13 -13.67 4.16
CA HIS A 98 -1.21 -12.48 3.31
C HIS A 98 0.15 -12.08 2.69
N ARG A 99 1.14 -12.97 2.75
CA ARG A 99 2.51 -12.70 2.29
C ARG A 99 2.99 -13.70 1.24
N LYS A 100 2.52 -14.93 1.31
CA LYS A 100 2.94 -15.98 0.38
C LYS A 100 2.31 -15.75 -1.00
N PRO A 101 2.97 -16.19 -2.08
CA PRO A 101 2.37 -16.18 -3.40
C PRO A 101 1.05 -16.95 -3.42
N TRP A 102 0.07 -16.42 -4.15
CA TRP A 102 -1.17 -17.14 -4.41
C TRP A 102 -0.90 -18.37 -5.27
N VAL A 103 -1.47 -19.49 -4.87
CA VAL A 103 -1.59 -20.70 -5.70
C VAL A 103 -3.02 -21.19 -5.63
N ARG A 104 -3.45 -21.99 -6.61
CA ARG A 104 -4.83 -22.48 -6.67
C ARG A 104 -5.20 -23.19 -5.35
N GLY A 105 -6.19 -22.65 -4.65
CA GLY A 105 -6.71 -23.18 -3.39
C GLY A 105 -6.04 -22.66 -2.11
N SER A 106 -5.01 -21.81 -2.20
CA SER A 106 -4.33 -21.30 -0.99
C SER A 106 -5.07 -20.15 -0.29
N HIS A 107 -5.94 -19.43 -1.00
CA HIS A 107 -6.61 -18.20 -0.54
C HIS A 107 -5.66 -17.02 -0.20
N GLU A 108 -4.35 -17.15 -0.44
CA GLU A 108 -3.39 -16.07 -0.20
C GLU A 108 -3.68 -14.88 -1.10
N ASP A 109 -3.78 -13.68 -0.52
CA ASP A 109 -4.10 -12.45 -1.26
C ASP A 109 -2.86 -11.58 -1.54
N GLY A 110 -1.74 -11.86 -0.88
CA GLY A 110 -0.51 -11.08 -0.99
C GLY A 110 -0.62 -9.66 -0.44
N TYR A 111 -1.65 -9.34 0.37
CA TYR A 111 -1.90 -7.99 0.83
C TYR A 111 -0.74 -7.44 1.68
N LEU A 112 -0.27 -8.21 2.67
CA LEU A 112 0.86 -7.82 3.51
C LEU A 112 2.18 -7.81 2.72
N LEU A 113 2.34 -8.66 1.71
CA LEU A 113 3.49 -8.58 0.80
C LEU A 113 3.52 -7.22 0.08
N GLY A 114 2.39 -6.77 -0.46
CA GLY A 114 2.26 -5.45 -1.08
C GLY A 114 2.57 -4.33 -0.09
N LEU A 115 2.02 -4.42 1.13
CA LEU A 115 2.23 -3.44 2.18
C LEU A 115 3.72 -3.36 2.63
N ASP A 116 4.37 -4.51 2.83
CA ASP A 116 5.80 -4.59 3.19
C ASP A 116 6.69 -4.00 2.08
N ASN A 117 6.32 -4.22 0.81
CA ASN A 117 7.02 -3.62 -0.33
C ASN A 117 6.89 -2.09 -0.36
N LEU A 118 5.70 -1.55 -0.08
CA LEU A 118 5.47 -0.11 0.01
C LEU A 118 6.24 0.52 1.18
N ILE A 119 6.24 -0.12 2.35
CA ILE A 119 7.03 0.32 3.52
C ILE A 119 8.50 0.42 3.15
N THR A 120 9.04 -0.63 2.52
CA THR A 120 10.44 -0.65 2.08
C THR A 120 10.73 0.47 1.09
N LEU A 121 9.85 0.71 0.11
CA LEU A 121 10.02 1.81 -0.86
C LEU A 121 10.04 3.19 -0.19
N PHE A 122 9.12 3.47 0.73
CA PHE A 122 9.12 4.74 1.45
C PHE A 122 10.35 4.89 2.35
N HIS A 123 10.81 3.81 2.99
CA HIS A 123 12.06 3.83 3.76
C HIS A 123 13.27 4.19 2.88
N GLU A 124 13.39 3.59 1.69
CA GLU A 124 14.45 3.93 0.73
C GLU A 124 14.37 5.40 0.29
N ILE A 125 13.17 5.90 -0.02
CA ILE A 125 12.95 7.32 -0.41
C ILE A 125 13.42 8.25 0.71
N ILE A 126 13.07 7.96 1.95
CA ILE A 126 13.48 8.76 3.12
C ILE A 126 15.00 8.72 3.29
N HIS A 127 15.60 7.52 3.22
CA HIS A 127 17.03 7.35 3.35
C HIS A 127 17.78 8.15 2.29
N GLU A 128 17.40 8.03 1.02
CA GLU A 128 18.02 8.79 -0.07
C GLU A 128 17.87 10.30 0.10
N ALA A 129 16.72 10.79 0.58
CA ALA A 129 16.50 12.22 0.81
C ALA A 129 17.34 12.80 1.98
N ILE A 130 17.73 11.96 2.95
CA ILE A 130 18.56 12.39 4.10
C ILE A 130 20.05 12.40 3.74
N PHE A 131 20.48 11.45 2.89
CA PHE A 131 21.90 11.23 2.56
C PHE A 131 22.28 11.68 1.15
N SER A 132 21.42 12.45 0.46
CA SER A 132 21.74 13.15 -0.80
C SER A 132 22.22 14.57 -0.56
#